data_AF-A0A963PLJ7-F1
#
_entry.id   AF-A0A963PLJ7-F1
#
_cell.length_a   1.000
_cell.length_b   1.000
_cell.length_c   1.000
_cell.angle_alpha   90.00
_cell.angle_beta   90.00
_cell.angle_gamma   90.00
#
_symmetry.space_group_name_H-M   'P 1'
#
loop_
_entity.id
_entity.type
_entity.pdbx_description
1 polymer ?
#
loop_
_entity_poly.entity_id
_entity_poly.type
_entity_poly.pdbx_seq_one_letter_code
_entity_poly.pdbx_strand_id
1 'polypeptide(L)'
;MQFQRVQLKGFAAHSPLAQELRQSIDSSPDTRVVDSAAQAQVVLEALTDSRDRGVVGSTATGLVREFELRMHFKFQLRTPGGQELIAPTELTQTRDLSYNEGVALAKQYEEASLFKSMQSDIVSQVMRRLAAVPKP
;
A
#
# COMPACT_ATOMS: atom_id res chain seq x y z
N MET A 1 -12.12 13.12 -6.94
CA MET A 1 -11.62 12.08 -7.89
C MET A 1 -12.43 12.16 -9.17
N GLN A 2 -11.85 11.78 -10.32
CA GLN A 2 -12.53 11.92 -11.63
C GLN A 2 -13.30 10.66 -12.06
N PHE A 3 -12.98 9.50 -11.47
CA PHE A 3 -13.65 8.23 -11.75
C PHE A 3 -14.74 7.97 -10.71
N GLN A 4 -15.86 7.37 -11.14
CA GLN A 4 -16.95 6.97 -10.25
C GLN A 4 -16.83 5.54 -9.74
N ARG A 5 -16.19 4.66 -10.52
CA ARG A 5 -16.11 3.23 -10.22
C ARG A 5 -14.71 2.72 -10.45
N VAL A 6 -14.06 2.26 -9.39
CA VAL A 6 -12.70 1.73 -9.41
C VAL A 6 -12.74 0.26 -9.01
N GLN A 7 -12.08 -0.62 -9.76
CA GLN A 7 -11.83 -1.99 -9.29
C GLN A 7 -10.44 -2.06 -8.67
N LEU A 8 -10.32 -2.80 -7.56
CA LEU A 8 -9.04 -3.21 -7.00
C LEU A 8 -8.73 -4.64 -7.46
N LYS A 9 -7.60 -4.85 -8.14
CA LYS A 9 -7.19 -6.15 -8.68
C LYS A 9 -5.75 -6.47 -8.26
N GLY A 10 -5.41 -7.76 -8.12
CA GLY A 10 -4.02 -8.22 -7.90
C GLY A 10 -3.56 -8.17 -6.44
N PHE A 11 -4.44 -7.81 -5.50
CA PHE A 11 -4.15 -7.84 -4.08
C PHE A 11 -4.38 -9.24 -3.49
N ALA A 12 -3.66 -9.57 -2.41
CA ALA A 12 -3.95 -10.77 -1.61
C ALA A 12 -5.34 -10.68 -0.95
N ALA A 13 -5.97 -11.84 -0.69
CA ALA A 13 -7.35 -11.94 -0.19
C ALA A 13 -7.64 -11.11 1.08
N HIS A 14 -6.62 -10.89 1.91
CA HIS A 14 -6.71 -10.09 3.14
C HIS A 14 -5.66 -8.99 3.19
N SER A 15 -5.28 -8.41 2.04
CA SER A 15 -4.34 -7.28 2.01
C SER A 15 -4.89 -6.10 2.83
N PRO A 16 -4.18 -5.66 3.89
CA PRO A 16 -4.59 -4.49 4.64
C PRO A 16 -4.46 -3.21 3.81
N LEU A 17 -3.54 -3.18 2.84
CA LEU A 17 -3.40 -2.09 1.88
C LEU A 17 -4.64 -1.98 0.98
N ALA A 18 -5.17 -3.11 0.47
CA ALA A 18 -6.40 -3.12 -0.32
C ALA A 18 -7.62 -2.66 0.49
N GLN A 19 -7.69 -3.02 1.77
CA GLN A 19 -8.76 -2.58 2.66
C GLN A 19 -8.73 -1.07 2.88
N GLU A 20 -7.56 -0.50 3.17
CA GLU A 20 -7.43 0.95 3.38
C GLU A 20 -7.61 1.73 2.06
N LEU A 21 -7.12 1.23 0.93
CA LEU A 21 -7.40 1.81 -0.38
C LEU A 21 -8.90 1.85 -0.66
N ARG A 22 -9.62 0.75 -0.40
CA ARG A 22 -11.09 0.72 -0.57
C ARG A 22 -11.75 1.76 0.31
N GLN A 23 -11.41 1.81 1.59
CA GLN A 23 -11.97 2.79 2.53
C GLN A 23 -11.68 4.23 2.10
N SER A 24 -10.46 4.52 1.63
CA SER A 24 -10.07 5.85 1.17
C SER A 24 -10.81 6.25 -0.11
N ILE A 25 -10.99 5.30 -1.04
CA ILE A 25 -11.76 5.51 -2.27
C ILE A 25 -13.24 5.76 -1.95
N ASP A 26 -13.86 4.90 -1.13
CA ASP A 26 -15.28 5.00 -0.76
C ASP A 26 -15.57 6.23 0.12
N SER A 27 -14.55 6.84 0.73
CA SER A 27 -14.67 8.12 1.43
C SER A 27 -14.73 9.32 0.47
N SER A 28 -14.45 9.13 -0.83
CA SER A 28 -14.61 10.18 -1.84
C SER A 28 -16.08 10.32 -2.25
N PRO A 29 -16.63 11.53 -2.43
CA PRO A 29 -18.07 11.75 -2.61
C PRO A 29 -18.73 10.96 -3.76
N ASP A 30 -18.03 10.86 -4.89
CA ASP A 30 -18.59 10.32 -6.14
C ASP A 30 -17.91 9.02 -6.60
N THR A 31 -16.98 8.48 -5.83
CA THR A 31 -16.17 7.32 -6.22
C THR A 31 -16.44 6.16 -5.29
N ARG A 32 -16.64 4.97 -5.87
CA ARG A 32 -16.79 3.72 -5.12
C ARG A 32 -15.96 2.59 -5.69
N VAL A 33 -15.59 1.65 -4.84
CA VAL A 33 -14.99 0.39 -5.27
C VAL A 33 -16.06 -0.57 -5.79
N VAL A 34 -15.76 -1.24 -6.89
CA VAL A 34 -16.62 -2.30 -7.47
C VAL A 34 -15.85 -3.61 -7.54
N ASP A 35 -16.57 -4.73 -7.50
CA ASP A 35 -15.96 -6.06 -7.42
C ASP A 35 -15.52 -6.61 -8.79
N SER A 36 -16.09 -6.11 -9.90
CA SER A 36 -15.82 -6.62 -11.24
C SER A 36 -15.35 -5.55 -12.23
N ALA A 37 -14.51 -5.96 -13.16
CA ALA A 37 -14.00 -5.09 -14.24
C ALA A 37 -15.12 -4.57 -15.14
N ALA A 38 -16.19 -5.36 -15.33
CA ALA A 38 -17.35 -4.98 -16.13
C ALA A 38 -18.11 -3.77 -15.57
N GLN A 39 -18.03 -3.56 -14.25
CA GLN A 39 -18.65 -2.42 -13.58
C GLN A 39 -17.68 -1.25 -13.41
N ALA A 40 -16.38 -1.46 -13.61
CA ALA A 40 -15.35 -0.48 -13.35
C ALA A 40 -15.21 0.51 -14.50
N GLN A 41 -14.87 1.76 -14.18
CA GLN A 41 -14.35 2.72 -15.19
C GLN A 41 -12.84 2.60 -15.32
N VAL A 42 -12.17 2.26 -14.21
CA VAL A 42 -10.74 2.02 -14.15
C VAL A 42 -10.43 0.86 -13.21
N VAL A 43 -9.34 0.16 -13.50
CA VAL A 43 -8.81 -0.95 -12.72
C VAL A 43 -7.47 -0.52 -12.15
N LEU A 44 -7.42 -0.38 -10.81
CA LEU A 44 -6.17 -0.25 -10.08
C LEU A 44 -5.63 -1.66 -9.81
N GLU A 45 -4.57 -2.02 -10.51
CA GLU A 45 -3.98 -3.34 -10.42
C GLU A 45 -2.67 -3.28 -9.62
N ALA A 46 -2.65 -4.00 -8.50
CA ALA A 46 -1.44 -4.29 -7.76
C ALA A 46 -0.61 -5.32 -8.54
N LEU A 47 0.61 -4.94 -8.86
CA LEU A 47 1.65 -5.82 -9.41
C LEU A 47 2.53 -6.39 -8.30
N THR A 48 2.68 -5.63 -7.20
CA THR A 48 3.38 -6.06 -5.99
C THR A 48 2.75 -5.35 -4.80
N ASP A 49 2.51 -6.08 -3.72
CA ASP A 49 2.09 -5.60 -2.39
C ASP A 49 2.81 -6.47 -1.36
N SER A 50 3.97 -6.01 -0.88
CA SER A 50 4.79 -6.75 0.08
C SER A 50 5.19 -5.91 1.28
N ARG A 51 5.43 -6.62 2.39
CA ARG A 51 5.93 -6.08 3.64
C ARG A 51 7.07 -6.96 4.09
N ASP A 52 8.20 -6.33 4.36
CA ASP A 52 9.43 -7.02 4.64
C ASP A 52 10.04 -6.45 5.91
N ARG A 53 10.69 -7.32 6.69
CA ARG A 53 11.46 -6.93 7.87
C ARG A 53 12.87 -7.48 7.71
N GLY A 54 13.85 -6.58 7.60
CA GLY A 54 15.27 -6.89 7.49
C GLY A 54 16.02 -6.57 8.78
N VAL A 55 17.17 -7.20 8.98
CA VAL A 55 18.13 -6.84 10.05
C VAL A 55 19.16 -5.88 9.46
N VAL A 56 19.34 -4.71 10.07
CA VAL A 56 20.31 -3.68 9.58
C VAL A 56 21.61 -3.71 10.34
N GLY A 57 21.58 -4.08 11.63
CA GLY A 57 22.76 -4.06 12.48
C GLY A 57 22.71 -5.13 13.57
N SER A 58 23.80 -5.90 13.66
CA SER A 58 24.06 -6.83 14.76
C SER A 58 25.25 -6.32 15.58
N THR A 59 25.26 -6.57 16.90
CA THR A 59 26.47 -6.36 17.71
C THR A 59 27.59 -7.33 17.31
N ALA A 60 28.81 -7.07 17.79
CA ALA A 60 29.93 -8.02 17.69
C ALA A 60 29.63 -9.42 18.29
N THR A 61 28.55 -9.55 19.08
CA THR A 61 28.06 -10.80 19.67
C THR A 61 26.82 -11.38 18.96
N GLY A 62 26.36 -10.79 17.85
CA GLY A 62 25.21 -11.28 17.07
C GLY A 62 23.83 -10.87 17.61
N LEU A 63 23.75 -9.98 18.60
CA LEU A 63 22.46 -9.46 19.07
C LEU A 63 21.93 -8.45 18.05
N VAL A 64 20.76 -8.74 17.47
CA VAL A 64 20.06 -7.83 16.56
C VAL A 64 19.59 -6.61 17.35
N ARG A 65 20.03 -5.42 16.93
CA ARG A 65 19.65 -4.17 17.59
C ARG A 65 18.70 -3.32 16.79
N GLU A 66 18.70 -3.48 15.47
CA GLU A 66 17.92 -2.65 14.56
C GLU A 66 17.34 -3.50 13.45
N PHE A 67 16.03 -3.40 13.31
CA PHE A 67 15.29 -3.90 12.18
C PHE A 67 14.93 -2.74 11.25
N GLU A 68 14.86 -3.03 9.96
CA GLU A 68 14.29 -2.12 8.98
C GLU A 68 13.02 -2.76 8.44
N LEU A 69 11.93 -2.02 8.58
CA LEU A 69 10.64 -2.36 8.04
C LEU A 69 10.54 -1.72 6.65
N ARG A 70 10.17 -2.51 5.65
CA ARG A 70 9.99 -2.06 4.27
C ARG A 70 8.59 -2.41 3.78
N MET A 71 7.99 -1.51 3.03
CA MET A 71 6.78 -1.77 2.26
C MET A 71 7.04 -1.46 0.81
N HIS A 72 6.73 -2.41 -0.08
CA HIS A 72 6.85 -2.25 -1.53
C HIS A 72 5.47 -2.38 -2.15
N PHE A 73 5.04 -1.33 -2.85
CA PHE A 73 3.80 -1.32 -3.60
C PHE A 73 4.06 -0.92 -5.05
N LYS A 74 3.92 -1.88 -5.96
CA LYS A 74 3.97 -1.63 -7.40
C LYS A 74 2.58 -1.77 -7.98
N PHE A 75 2.13 -0.78 -8.73
CA PHE A 75 0.78 -0.76 -9.29
C PHE A 75 0.73 -0.13 -10.66
N GLN A 76 -0.37 -0.35 -11.35
CA GLN A 76 -0.73 0.35 -12.58
C GLN A 76 -2.22 0.71 -12.57
N LEU A 77 -2.60 1.69 -13.39
CA LEU A 77 -4.00 2.05 -13.60
C LEU A 77 -4.34 1.88 -15.07
N ARG A 78 -5.37 1.11 -15.36
CA ARG A 78 -5.85 0.88 -16.74
C ARG A 78 -7.36 1.04 -16.83
N THR A 79 -7.88 1.31 -18.02
CA THR A 79 -9.31 1.13 -18.30
C THR A 79 -9.62 -0.37 -18.47
N PRO A 80 -10.90 -0.80 -18.34
CA PRO A 80 -11.30 -2.18 -18.66
C PRO A 80 -10.94 -2.60 -20.10
N GLY A 81 -10.84 -1.63 -21.02
CA GLY A 81 -10.41 -1.85 -22.41
C GLY A 81 -8.88 -1.98 -22.58
N GLY A 82 -8.10 -1.92 -21.50
CA GLY A 82 -6.65 -2.11 -21.51
C GLY A 82 -5.82 -0.83 -21.74
N GLN A 83 -6.46 0.33 -21.96
CA GLN A 83 -5.75 1.60 -22.08
C GLN A 83 -5.04 1.92 -20.77
N GLU A 84 -3.75 2.21 -20.85
CA GLU A 84 -2.95 2.61 -19.71
C GLU A 84 -3.20 4.07 -19.35
N LEU A 85 -3.52 4.32 -18.08
CA LEU A 85 -3.71 5.66 -17.52
C LEU A 85 -2.57 6.03 -16.56
N ILE A 86 -2.05 5.05 -15.84
CA ILE A 86 -0.83 5.15 -15.05
C ILE A 86 0.03 3.93 -15.37
N ALA A 87 1.20 4.17 -15.94
CA ALA A 87 2.22 3.15 -16.17
C ALA A 87 2.64 2.48 -14.86
N PRO A 88 3.17 1.23 -14.89
CA PRO A 88 3.70 0.56 -13.71
C PRO A 88 4.58 1.48 -12.86
N THR A 89 4.08 1.83 -11.68
CA THR A 89 4.68 2.76 -10.74
C THR A 89 4.95 2.04 -9.44
N GLU A 90 6.13 2.26 -8.87
CA GLU A 90 6.55 1.68 -7.61
C GLU A 90 6.63 2.75 -6.51
N LEU A 91 6.07 2.43 -5.35
CA LEU A 91 6.14 3.21 -4.12
C LEU A 91 6.78 2.34 -3.04
N THR A 92 7.80 2.88 -2.38
CA THR A 92 8.47 2.22 -1.26
C THR A 92 8.37 3.09 -0.01
N GLN A 93 8.21 2.45 1.15
CA GLN A 93 8.38 3.08 2.46
C GLN A 93 9.34 2.26 3.31
N THR A 94 10.11 2.96 4.14
CA THR A 94 11.12 2.35 5.00
C THR A 94 11.11 3.04 6.36
N ARG A 95 11.18 2.26 7.43
CA ARG A 95 11.25 2.75 8.82
C ARG A 95 12.15 1.85 9.65
N ASP A 96 12.96 2.47 10.50
CA ASP A 96 13.81 1.75 11.45
C ASP A 96 13.02 1.40 12.71
N LEU A 97 13.29 0.23 13.27
CA LEU A 97 12.74 -0.27 14.52
C LEU A 97 13.89 -0.76 15.40
N SER A 98 14.13 -0.02 16.49
CA SER A 98 15.07 -0.46 17.53
C SER A 98 14.52 -1.68 18.27
N TYR A 99 15.36 -2.67 18.52
CA TYR A 99 15.00 -3.89 19.23
C TYR A 99 15.53 -3.89 20.67
N ASN A 100 14.65 -4.24 21.61
CA ASN A 100 15.01 -4.46 23.00
C ASN A 100 14.15 -5.61 23.55
N GLU A 101 14.80 -6.74 23.88
CA GLU A 101 14.14 -7.97 24.36
C GLU A 101 13.35 -7.75 25.66
N GLY A 102 13.81 -6.84 26.53
CA GLY A 102 13.13 -6.52 27.79
C GLY A 102 11.74 -5.87 27.61
N VAL A 103 11.39 -5.47 26.39
CA VAL A 103 10.11 -4.85 26.03
C VAL A 103 9.51 -5.44 24.75
N ALA A 104 9.73 -6.73 24.48
CA ALA A 104 9.34 -7.40 23.24
C ALA A 104 7.87 -7.17 22.83
N LEU A 105 6.92 -7.21 23.77
CA LEU A 105 5.50 -6.96 23.49
C LEU A 105 5.26 -5.51 23.02
N ALA A 106 5.88 -4.52 23.67
CA ALA A 106 5.77 -3.12 23.24
C ALA A 106 6.34 -2.93 21.83
N LYS A 107 7.43 -3.64 21.50
CA LYS A 107 8.02 -3.62 20.15
C LYS A 107 7.12 -4.21 19.07
N GLN A 108 6.30 -5.22 19.39
CA GLN A 108 5.28 -5.72 18.46
C GLN A 108 4.21 -4.68 18.15
N TYR A 109 3.75 -3.95 19.17
CA TYR A 109 2.80 -2.85 18.96
C TYR A 109 3.42 -1.69 18.17
N GLU A 110 4.67 -1.34 18.45
CA GLU A 110 5.42 -0.33 17.70
C GLU A 110 5.58 -0.73 16.23
N GLU A 111 6.00 -1.96 15.95
CA GLU A 111 6.13 -2.50 14.59
C GLU A 111 4.81 -2.43 13.82
N ALA A 112 3.70 -2.88 14.43
CA ALA A 112 2.37 -2.81 13.82
C ALA A 112 1.94 -1.36 13.54
N SER A 113 2.23 -0.43 14.46
CA SER A 113 1.96 0.99 14.29
C SER A 113 2.79 1.60 13.14
N LEU A 114 4.07 1.26 13.05
CA LEU A 114 4.95 1.70 11.96
C LEU A 114 4.46 1.19 10.60
N PHE A 115 4.09 -0.10 10.51
CA PHE A 115 3.51 -0.65 9.28
C PHE A 115 2.21 0.07 8.90
N LYS A 116 1.34 0.34 9.86
CA LYS A 116 0.09 1.09 9.61
C LYS A 116 0.38 2.50 9.10
N SER A 117 1.33 3.22 9.70
CA SER A 117 1.73 4.55 9.24
C SER A 117 2.30 4.52 7.82
N MET A 118 3.22 3.60 7.53
CA MET A 118 3.79 3.45 6.18
C MET A 118 2.72 3.10 5.14
N GLN A 119 1.75 2.26 5.52
CA GLN A 119 0.62 1.92 4.67
C GLN A 119 -0.22 3.15 4.34
N SER A 120 -0.60 3.95 5.33
CA SER A 120 -1.36 5.19 5.12
C SER A 120 -0.62 6.20 4.24
N ASP A 121 0.71 6.27 4.33
CA ASP A 121 1.54 7.10 3.46
C ASP A 121 1.50 6.63 1.99
N ILE A 122 1.54 5.31 1.75
CA ILE A 122 1.40 4.72 0.41
C ILE A 122 0.00 4.98 -0.13
N VAL A 123 -1.05 4.72 0.65
CA VAL A 123 -2.45 4.98 0.25
C VAL A 123 -2.61 6.44 -0.15
N SER A 124 -2.13 7.37 0.66
CA SER A 124 -2.20 8.80 0.37
C SER A 124 -1.51 9.16 -0.94
N GLN A 125 -0.34 8.56 -1.24
CA GLN A 125 0.36 8.75 -2.51
C GLN A 125 -0.42 8.20 -3.70
N VAL A 126 -1.01 7.01 -3.57
CA VAL A 126 -1.86 6.41 -4.61
C VAL A 126 -3.07 7.29 -4.87
N MET A 127 -3.78 7.71 -3.83
CA MET A 127 -4.97 8.56 -3.93
C MET A 127 -4.68 9.89 -4.64
N ARG A 128 -3.54 10.52 -4.34
CA ARG A 128 -3.09 11.73 -5.06
C ARG A 128 -2.84 11.47 -6.55
N ARG A 129 -2.20 10.34 -6.89
CA ARG A 129 -1.95 9.96 -8.28
C ARG A 129 -3.25 9.67 -9.03
N LEU A 130 -4.19 8.94 -8.42
CA LEU A 130 -5.51 8.69 -8.99
C LEU A 130 -6.30 9.98 -9.22
N ALA A 131 -6.22 10.95 -8.30
CA ALA A 131 -6.89 12.24 -8.45
C ALA A 131 -6.29 13.12 -9.56
N ALA A 132 -5.00 12.94 -9.87
CA ALA A 132 -4.29 13.69 -10.90
C ALA A 132 -4.53 13.15 -12.33
N VAL A 133 -5.12 11.96 -12.48
CA VAL A 133 -5.43 11.42 -13.81
C VAL A 133 -6.60 12.20 -14.41
N PRO A 134 -6.42 12.84 -15.59
CA PRO A 134 -7.50 13.53 -16.27
C PRO A 134 -8.53 12.54 -16.81
N LYS A 135 -9.77 13.01 -16.93
CA LYS A 135 -10.85 12.29 -17.58
C LYS A 135 -10.42 11.96 -19.03
N PRO A 136 -10.53 10.70 -19.47
CA PRO A 136 -10.32 10.37 -20.88
C PRO A 136 -11.36 11.03 -21.77
#